data_AF-A0AAW8RWR1-F1
#
_entry.id   AF-A0AAW8RWR1-F1
#
_cell.length_a   1.000
_cell.length_b   1.000
_cell.length_c   1.000
_cell.angle_alpha   90.00
_cell.angle_beta   90.00
_cell.angle_gamma   90.00
#
_symmetry.space_group_name_H-M   'P 1'
#
loop_
_entity.id
_entity.type
_entity.pdbx_description
1 polymer ?
#
loop_
_entity_poly.entity_id
_entity_poly.type
_entity_poly.pdbx_seq_one_letter_code
_entity_poly.pdbx_strand_id
1 'polypeptide(L)'
;MDLKKIARFSLYGYLAVIFTLILKVSLSGILVGAILTFAGFSMYNFKFRYFFFPAFGVFLTALFFYQDTATTNNIVIMLFASTLSPMTRKYGLVTGTLSGGIFSLITRNTHYLTAGINLYNCGFAGGITVLLMDFVRLQFYKHSKIKAYFQTWHLRIIEIEKKLIARFLTFSQTFLFKITTMKDDQL
;
A
#
# COMPACT_ATOMS: atom_id res chain seq x y z
N MET A 1 -0.04 2.26 27.98
CA MET A 1 0.86 2.17 26.79
C MET A 1 0.61 0.82 26.12
N ASP A 2 0.32 0.79 24.81
CA ASP A 2 -0.18 -0.42 24.14
C ASP A 2 0.99 -1.19 23.50
N LEU A 3 1.53 -2.20 24.19
CA LEU A 3 2.76 -2.93 23.83
C LEU A 3 2.71 -3.48 22.39
N LYS A 4 1.52 -3.88 21.93
CA LYS A 4 1.25 -4.38 20.57
C LYS A 4 1.49 -3.32 19.49
N LYS A 5 1.32 -2.03 19.79
CA LYS A 5 1.61 -0.93 18.84
C LYS A 5 3.10 -0.74 18.66
N ILE A 6 3.86 -0.77 19.76
CA ILE A 6 5.32 -0.63 19.75
C ILE A 6 5.98 -1.81 19.03
N ALA A 7 5.52 -3.04 19.29
CA ALA A 7 6.00 -4.23 18.59
C ALA A 7 5.81 -4.12 17.07
N ARG A 8 4.66 -3.60 16.61
CA ARG A 8 4.42 -3.36 15.17
C ARG A 8 5.35 -2.29 14.62
N PHE A 9 5.50 -1.17 15.30
CA PHE A 9 6.40 -0.10 14.89
C PHE A 9 7.82 -0.63 14.63
N SER A 10 8.36 -1.39 15.59
CA SER A 10 9.69 -2.00 15.46
C SER A 10 9.74 -3.01 14.30
N LEU A 11 8.77 -3.93 14.20
CA LEU A 11 8.74 -4.95 13.16
C LEU A 11 8.69 -4.34 11.74
N TYR A 12 7.79 -3.40 11.49
CA TYR A 12 7.65 -2.76 10.17
C TYR A 12 8.81 -1.82 9.85
N GLY A 13 9.40 -1.18 10.86
CA GLY A 13 10.63 -0.40 10.72
C GLY A 13 11.81 -1.29 10.26
N TYR A 14 12.07 -2.39 10.97
CA TYR A 14 13.12 -3.34 10.58
C TYR A 14 12.85 -3.96 9.20
N LEU A 15 11.60 -4.31 8.90
CA LEU A 15 11.23 -4.86 7.60
C LEU A 15 11.51 -3.88 6.47
N ALA A 16 11.22 -2.58 6.66
CA ALA A 16 11.51 -1.56 5.66
C ALA A 16 13.02 -1.34 5.47
N VAL A 17 13.81 -1.37 6.55
CA VAL A 17 15.29 -1.30 6.46
C VAL A 17 15.83 -2.50 5.69
N ILE A 18 15.46 -3.72 6.07
CA ILE A 18 15.89 -4.96 5.39
C ILE A 18 15.52 -4.91 3.91
N PHE A 19 14.30 -4.47 3.60
CA PHE A 19 13.82 -4.33 2.22
C PHE A 19 14.71 -3.36 1.41
N THR A 20 15.06 -2.19 1.97
CA THR A 20 15.95 -1.24 1.29
C THR A 20 17.37 -1.77 1.09
N LEU A 21 17.89 -2.54 2.04
CA LEU A 21 19.21 -3.16 1.95
C LEU A 21 19.26 -4.26 0.87
N ILE A 22 18.22 -5.10 0.78
CA ILE A 22 18.10 -6.13 -0.27
C ILE A 22 18.11 -5.48 -1.65
N LEU A 23 17.43 -4.35 -1.82
CA LEU A 23 17.38 -3.59 -3.07
C LEU A 23 18.65 -2.76 -3.33
N LYS A 24 19.65 -2.80 -2.43
CA LYS A 24 20.92 -2.05 -2.53
C LYS A 24 20.73 -0.55 -2.75
N VAL A 25 19.66 0.02 -2.19
CA VAL A 25 19.37 1.45 -2.30
C VAL A 25 20.09 2.22 -1.21
N SER A 26 20.65 3.38 -1.56
CA SER A 26 21.35 4.24 -0.60
C SER A 26 20.41 4.75 0.48
N LEU A 27 20.83 4.60 1.74
CA LEU A 27 20.13 5.15 2.89
C LEU A 27 20.34 6.67 2.97
N SER A 28 19.48 7.40 2.27
CA SER A 28 19.42 8.87 2.33
C SER A 28 18.52 9.34 3.48
N GLY A 29 18.65 10.61 3.89
CA GLY A 29 17.80 11.20 4.93
C GLY A 29 16.29 11.12 4.60
N ILE A 30 15.93 11.30 3.32
CA ILE A 30 14.54 11.17 2.85
C ILE A 30 14.05 9.72 3.01
N LEU A 31 14.90 8.73 2.68
CA LEU A 31 14.54 7.32 2.82
C LEU A 31 14.37 6.91 4.29
N VAL A 32 15.25 7.37 5.18
CA VAL A 32 15.14 7.15 6.63
C VAL A 32 13.86 7.77 7.17
N GLY A 33 13.51 9.00 6.75
CA GLY A 33 12.24 9.64 7.10
C GLY A 33 11.03 8.85 6.61
N ALA A 34 11.11 8.28 5.40
CA ALA A 34 10.04 7.42 4.86
C ALA A 34 9.87 6.12 5.65
N ILE A 35 10.98 5.46 6.03
CA ILE A 35 10.98 4.25 6.87
C ILE A 35 10.33 4.55 8.23
N LEU A 36 10.72 5.65 8.87
CA LEU A 36 10.17 6.03 10.18
C LEU A 36 8.67 6.35 10.10
N THR A 37 8.26 7.02 9.02
CA THR A 37 6.87 7.34 8.74
C THR A 37 6.04 6.07 8.51
N PHE A 38 6.55 5.13 7.73
CA PHE A 38 5.94 3.82 7.51
C PHE A 38 5.79 3.03 8.82
N ALA A 39 6.84 2.99 9.64
CA ALA A 39 6.81 2.40 10.97
C ALA A 39 5.75 3.08 11.86
N GLY A 40 5.67 4.42 11.83
CA GLY A 40 4.66 5.21 12.55
C GLY A 40 3.23 4.86 12.14
N PHE A 41 2.94 4.81 10.84
CA PHE A 41 1.61 4.42 10.33
C PHE A 41 1.24 3.00 10.71
N SER A 42 2.21 2.11 10.91
CA SER A 42 1.94 0.75 11.35
C SER A 42 1.24 0.65 12.72
N MET A 43 1.40 1.69 13.56
CA MET A 43 0.72 1.78 14.85
C MET A 43 -0.80 1.99 14.70
N TYR A 44 -1.26 2.54 13.58
CA TYR A 44 -2.66 2.82 13.29
C TYR A 44 -3.38 1.62 12.67
N ASN A 45 -3.59 0.56 13.48
CA ASN A 45 -4.30 -0.68 13.13
C ASN A 45 -4.02 -1.21 11.71
N PHE A 46 -2.76 -1.08 11.31
CA PHE A 46 -2.28 -1.37 9.98
C PHE A 46 -2.16 -2.87 9.78
N LYS A 47 -2.76 -3.40 8.71
CA LYS A 47 -2.56 -4.78 8.28
C LYS A 47 -1.82 -4.74 6.96
N PHE A 48 -0.70 -5.47 6.88
CA PHE A 48 0.16 -5.53 5.69
C PHE A 48 -0.62 -5.79 4.40
N ARG A 49 -1.65 -6.66 4.45
CA ARG A 49 -2.52 -6.97 3.31
C ARG A 49 -3.16 -5.75 2.65
N TYR A 50 -3.47 -4.69 3.39
CA TYR A 50 -4.12 -3.49 2.84
C TYR A 50 -3.12 -2.50 2.26
N PHE A 51 -1.86 -2.56 2.71
CA PHE A 51 -0.77 -1.77 2.15
C PHE A 51 -0.23 -2.36 0.85
N PHE A 52 -0.25 -3.69 0.74
CA PHE A 52 0.25 -4.39 -0.43
C PHE A 52 -0.36 -3.86 -1.74
N PHE A 53 -1.66 -3.55 -1.77
CA PHE A 53 -2.33 -3.09 -2.99
C PHE A 53 -1.95 -1.67 -3.43
N PRO A 54 -1.97 -0.63 -2.58
CA PRO A 54 -1.39 0.66 -2.92
C PRO A 54 0.07 0.57 -3.34
N ALA A 55 0.88 -0.20 -2.61
CA ALA A 55 2.30 -0.40 -2.96
C ALA A 55 2.47 -1.08 -4.33
N PHE A 56 1.61 -2.05 -4.64
CA PHE A 56 1.56 -2.70 -5.95
C PHE A 56 1.15 -1.73 -7.06
N GLY A 57 0.20 -0.82 -6.79
CA GLY A 57 -0.15 0.26 -7.72
C GLY A 57 1.01 1.20 -8.04
N VAL A 58 1.78 1.58 -7.01
CA VAL A 58 3.02 2.36 -7.19
C VAL A 58 4.03 1.56 -8.02
N PHE A 59 4.23 0.29 -7.71
CA PHE A 59 5.16 -0.58 -8.43
C PHE A 59 4.79 -0.72 -9.91
N LEU A 60 3.51 -0.96 -10.24
CA LEU A 60 3.03 -1.01 -11.62
C LEU A 60 3.29 0.31 -12.35
N THR A 61 3.07 1.43 -11.68
CA THR A 61 3.30 2.75 -12.27
C THR A 61 4.79 2.98 -12.54
N ALA A 62 5.66 2.58 -11.61
CA ALA A 62 7.11 2.63 -11.81
C ALA A 62 7.55 1.74 -12.98
N LEU A 63 6.95 0.55 -13.13
CA LEU A 63 7.28 -0.37 -14.20
C LEU A 63 6.85 0.15 -15.58
N PHE A 64 5.60 0.63 -15.72
CA PHE A 64 5.04 1.00 -17.02
C PHE A 64 5.40 2.42 -17.48
N PHE A 65 5.43 3.39 -16.57
CA PHE A 65 5.58 4.81 -16.96
C PHE A 65 7.00 5.33 -16.81
N TYR A 66 7.73 4.91 -15.77
CA TYR A 66 9.00 5.53 -15.41
C TYR A 66 10.23 4.62 -15.59
N GLN A 67 10.00 3.29 -15.71
CA GLN A 67 11.04 2.26 -15.85
C GLN A 67 12.11 2.28 -14.72
N ASP A 68 11.75 2.72 -13.52
CA ASP A 68 12.69 3.01 -12.43
C ASP A 68 12.31 2.32 -11.11
N THR A 69 12.25 0.98 -11.14
CA THR A 69 11.71 0.17 -10.05
C THR A 69 12.54 0.18 -8.76
N ALA A 70 13.87 0.32 -8.86
CA ALA A 70 14.80 0.21 -7.72
C ALA A 70 15.51 1.54 -7.37
N THR A 71 14.86 2.68 -7.59
CA THR A 71 15.41 4.00 -7.20
C THR A 71 14.99 4.41 -5.79
N THR A 72 15.80 5.23 -5.13
CA THR A 72 15.49 5.79 -3.80
C THR A 72 14.14 6.51 -3.79
N ASN A 73 13.85 7.28 -4.84
CA ASN A 73 12.58 8.00 -4.97
C ASN A 73 11.40 7.01 -5.06
N ASN A 74 11.52 5.96 -5.87
CA ASN A 74 10.45 4.97 -6.00
C ASN A 74 10.15 4.25 -4.68
N ILE A 75 11.19 3.85 -3.93
CA ILE A 75 10.98 3.19 -2.64
C ILE A 75 10.36 4.14 -1.62
N VAL A 76 10.77 5.41 -1.59
CA VAL A 76 10.14 6.43 -0.73
C VAL A 76 8.64 6.53 -1.04
N ILE A 77 8.27 6.67 -2.31
CA ILE A 77 6.86 6.73 -2.75
C ILE A 77 6.14 5.44 -2.34
N MET A 78 6.76 4.28 -2.55
CA MET A 78 6.18 2.98 -2.19
C MET A 78 5.91 2.86 -0.68
N LEU A 79 6.83 3.29 0.17
CA LEU A 79 6.64 3.29 1.63
C LEU A 79 5.53 4.27 2.05
N PHE A 80 5.47 5.45 1.44
CA PHE A 80 4.42 6.45 1.69
C PHE A 80 3.03 6.05 1.18
N ALA A 81 2.94 5.09 0.26
CA ALA A 81 1.65 4.53 -0.18
C ALA A 81 0.89 3.83 0.97
N SER A 82 1.54 3.56 2.10
CA SER A 82 0.90 3.12 3.35
C SER A 82 -0.20 4.06 3.85
N THR A 83 -0.15 5.35 3.51
CA THR A 83 -1.22 6.33 3.75
C THR A 83 -2.56 5.94 3.10
N LEU A 84 -2.54 5.17 2.01
CA LEU A 84 -3.72 4.73 1.26
C LEU A 84 -4.26 3.36 1.73
N SER A 85 -3.62 2.76 2.73
CA SER A 85 -4.07 1.50 3.35
C SER A 85 -5.52 1.58 3.87
N PRO A 86 -5.98 2.68 4.53
CA PRO A 86 -7.38 2.85 4.91
C PRO A 86 -8.34 2.89 3.71
N MET A 87 -7.92 3.45 2.58
CA MET A 87 -8.73 3.49 1.34
C MET A 87 -9.00 2.07 0.85
N THR A 88 -7.94 1.27 0.74
CA THR A 88 -8.00 -0.15 0.36
C THR A 88 -8.87 -0.95 1.32
N ARG A 89 -8.77 -0.67 2.63
CA ARG A 89 -9.57 -1.35 3.65
C ARG A 89 -11.06 -1.05 3.50
N LYS A 90 -11.43 0.18 3.14
CA LYS A 90 -12.83 0.62 3.06
C LYS A 90 -13.48 0.27 1.73
N TYR A 91 -12.73 0.38 0.63
CA TYR A 91 -13.27 0.32 -0.73
C TYR A 91 -12.74 -0.86 -1.57
N GLY A 92 -11.97 -1.77 -0.96
CA GLY A 92 -11.51 -2.99 -1.62
C GLY A 92 -10.16 -2.86 -2.31
N LEU A 93 -9.65 -4.00 -2.80
CA LEU A 93 -8.28 -4.15 -3.29
C LEU A 93 -8.05 -3.39 -4.60
N VAL A 94 -9.03 -3.43 -5.52
CA VAL A 94 -8.96 -2.71 -6.82
C VAL A 94 -8.78 -1.21 -6.62
N THR A 95 -9.57 -0.62 -5.71
CA THR A 95 -9.46 0.82 -5.41
C THR A 95 -8.13 1.17 -4.77
N GLY A 96 -7.59 0.26 -3.94
CA GLY A 96 -6.25 0.37 -3.37
C GLY A 96 -5.17 0.48 -4.44
N THR A 97 -5.15 -0.45 -5.39
CA THR A 97 -4.18 -0.46 -6.49
C THR A 97 -4.29 0.78 -7.37
N LEU A 98 -5.52 1.18 -7.76
CA LEU A 98 -5.74 2.39 -8.56
C LEU A 98 -5.31 3.66 -7.81
N SER A 99 -5.62 3.75 -6.53
CA SER A 99 -5.18 4.88 -5.70
C SER A 99 -3.66 4.95 -5.60
N GLY A 100 -2.97 3.82 -5.41
CA GLY A 100 -1.51 3.77 -5.41
C GLY A 100 -0.88 4.24 -6.72
N GLY A 101 -1.48 3.88 -7.86
CA GLY A 101 -0.99 4.33 -9.16
C GLY A 101 -1.14 5.84 -9.36
N ILE A 102 -2.33 6.38 -9.09
CA ILE A 102 -2.58 7.83 -9.16
C ILE A 102 -1.71 8.60 -8.18
N PHE A 103 -1.51 8.07 -6.98
CA PHE A 103 -0.60 8.63 -6.00
C PHE A 103 0.84 8.72 -6.51
N SER A 104 1.36 7.66 -7.16
CA SER A 104 2.69 7.67 -7.77
C SER A 104 2.79 8.74 -8.87
N LEU A 105 1.77 8.84 -9.73
CA LEU A 105 1.72 9.85 -10.80
C LEU A 105 1.74 11.27 -10.23
N ILE A 106 0.87 11.56 -9.26
CA ILE A 106 0.80 12.90 -8.63
C ILE A 106 2.14 13.21 -7.97
N THR A 107 2.64 12.32 -7.11
CA THR A 107 3.87 12.54 -6.34
C THR A 107 5.06 12.85 -7.24
N ARG A 108 5.26 12.11 -8.33
CA ARG A 108 6.39 12.33 -9.23
C ARG A 108 6.29 13.63 -10.01
N ASN A 109 5.09 13.98 -10.50
CA ASN A 109 4.88 15.22 -11.24
C ASN A 109 4.97 16.46 -10.33
N THR A 110 4.39 16.42 -9.14
CA THR A 110 4.47 17.53 -8.19
C THR A 110 5.88 17.71 -7.62
N HIS A 111 6.65 16.63 -7.48
CA HIS A 111 8.05 16.73 -7.06
C HIS A 111 8.88 17.53 -8.07
N TYR A 112 8.70 17.25 -9.36
CA TYR A 112 9.35 17.98 -10.44
C TYR A 112 8.91 19.45 -10.49
N LEU A 113 7.60 19.70 -10.43
CA LEU A 113 7.03 21.06 -10.47
C LEU A 113 7.49 21.96 -9.32
N THR A 114 7.73 21.38 -8.14
CA THR A 114 8.19 22.12 -6.95
C THR A 114 9.71 22.19 -6.83
N ALA A 115 10.45 21.69 -7.83
CA ALA A 115 11.91 21.61 -7.82
C ALA A 115 12.50 21.02 -6.52
N GLY A 116 11.78 20.09 -5.88
CA GLY A 116 12.18 19.47 -4.61
C GLY A 116 12.02 20.35 -3.36
N ILE A 117 11.46 21.55 -3.45
CA ILE A 117 11.23 22.44 -2.29
C ILE A 117 10.16 21.84 -1.36
N ASN A 118 9.21 21.08 -1.91
CA ASN A 118 8.18 20.41 -1.12
C ASN A 118 8.70 19.09 -0.52
N LEU A 119 9.29 19.16 0.68
CA LEU A 119 9.72 17.98 1.44
C LEU A 119 8.54 17.08 1.87
N TYR A 120 7.32 17.64 1.98
CA TYR A 120 6.09 16.92 2.33
C TYR A 120 5.32 16.39 1.12
N ASN A 121 5.95 16.31 -0.03
CA ASN A 121 5.27 16.01 -1.29
C ASN A 121 4.51 14.68 -1.27
N CYS A 122 5.06 13.62 -0.67
CA CYS A 122 4.36 12.35 -0.54
C CYS A 122 3.11 12.45 0.36
N GLY A 123 3.18 13.21 1.46
CA GLY A 123 2.00 13.44 2.31
C GLY A 123 0.91 14.23 1.59
N PHE A 124 1.30 15.30 0.90
CA PHE A 124 0.43 16.14 0.08
C PHE A 124 -0.26 15.36 -1.04
N ALA A 125 0.50 14.62 -1.84
CA ALA A 125 -0.02 13.79 -2.92
C ALA A 125 -0.97 12.69 -2.41
N GLY A 126 -0.68 12.12 -1.23
CA GLY A 126 -1.55 11.12 -0.60
C GLY A 126 -2.91 11.72 -0.24
N GLY A 127 -2.92 12.91 0.38
CA GLY A 127 -4.14 13.65 0.69
C GLY A 127 -4.96 13.99 -0.55
N ILE A 128 -4.32 14.51 -1.61
CA ILE A 128 -4.99 14.80 -2.89
C ILE A 128 -5.58 13.52 -3.50
N THR A 129 -4.83 12.42 -3.48
CA THR A 129 -5.29 11.15 -4.05
C THR A 129 -6.57 10.66 -3.37
N VAL A 130 -6.62 10.72 -2.03
CA VAL A 130 -7.82 10.33 -1.27
C VAL A 130 -9.01 11.23 -1.63
N LEU A 131 -8.80 12.55 -1.68
CA LEU A 131 -9.87 13.50 -2.04
C LEU A 131 -10.38 13.28 -3.46
N LEU A 132 -9.49 13.07 -4.43
CA LEU A 132 -9.84 12.81 -5.82
C LEU A 132 -10.65 11.51 -5.93
N MET A 133 -10.17 10.44 -5.30
CA MET A 133 -10.86 9.14 -5.32
C MET A 133 -12.24 9.21 -4.67
N ASP A 134 -12.37 9.93 -3.55
CA ASP A 134 -13.67 10.07 -2.89
C ASP A 134 -14.61 10.99 -3.69
N PHE A 135 -14.10 12.04 -4.34
CA PHE A 135 -14.88 12.89 -5.23
C PHE A 135 -15.42 12.11 -6.43
N VAL A 136 -14.56 11.34 -7.11
CA VAL A 136 -14.96 10.48 -8.23
C VAL A 136 -16.08 9.54 -7.77
N ARG A 137 -15.90 8.89 -6.62
CA ARG A 137 -16.94 8.04 -6.01
C ARG A 137 -18.25 8.81 -5.81
N LEU A 138 -18.24 10.00 -5.21
CA LEU A 138 -19.45 10.79 -4.97
C LEU A 138 -20.19 11.12 -6.27
N GLN A 139 -19.47 11.44 -7.35
CA GLN A 139 -20.09 11.70 -8.66
C GLN A 139 -20.81 10.46 -9.20
N PHE A 140 -20.20 9.28 -9.09
CA PHE A 140 -20.85 8.03 -9.50
C PHE A 140 -22.12 7.71 -8.69
N TYR A 141 -22.15 8.07 -7.41
CA TYR A 141 -23.31 7.82 -6.54
C TYR A 141 -24.49 8.78 -6.76
N LYS A 142 -24.28 9.91 -7.45
CA LYS A 142 -25.34 10.90 -7.73
C LYS A 142 -26.34 10.40 -8.78
N HIS A 143 -25.94 9.48 -9.67
CA HIS A 143 -26.81 8.93 -10.72
C HIS A 143 -27.43 7.59 -10.32
N SER A 144 -28.74 7.57 -10.06
CA SER A 144 -29.48 6.40 -9.51
C SER A 144 -29.32 5.09 -10.32
N LYS A 145 -29.38 5.14 -11.66
CA LYS A 145 -29.20 3.95 -12.52
C LYS A 145 -27.76 3.41 -12.50
N ILE A 146 -26.77 4.32 -12.53
CA ILE A 146 -25.34 3.99 -12.49
C ILE A 146 -24.97 3.42 -11.12
N LYS A 147 -25.52 4.00 -10.05
CA LYS A 147 -25.36 3.52 -8.67
C LYS A 147 -25.78 2.06 -8.54
N ALA A 148 -26.96 1.67 -9.03
CA ALA A 148 -27.43 0.29 -8.93
C ALA A 148 -26.47 -0.68 -9.62
N TYR A 149 -26.05 -0.37 -10.86
CA TYR A 149 -25.12 -1.20 -11.62
C TYR A 149 -23.74 -1.33 -10.94
N PHE A 150 -23.12 -0.20 -10.60
CA PHE A 150 -21.79 -0.20 -9.98
C PHE A 150 -21.80 -0.76 -8.57
N GLN A 151 -22.88 -0.57 -7.80
CA GLN A 151 -22.98 -1.12 -6.45
C GLN A 151 -23.07 -2.65 -6.49
N THR A 152 -23.79 -3.25 -7.44
CA THR A 152 -23.81 -4.70 -7.62
C THR A 152 -22.42 -5.24 -8.00
N TRP A 153 -21.73 -4.58 -8.93
CA TRP A 153 -20.36 -4.96 -9.32
C TRP A 153 -19.36 -4.79 -8.19
N HIS A 154 -19.44 -3.68 -7.45
CA HIS A 154 -18.57 -3.39 -6.31
C HIS A 154 -18.74 -4.44 -5.21
N LEU A 155 -19.98 -4.80 -4.87
CA LEU A 155 -20.26 -5.85 -3.89
C LEU A 155 -19.74 -7.20 -4.35
N ARG A 156 -19.93 -7.56 -5.64
CA ARG A 156 -19.35 -8.79 -6.23
C ARG A 156 -17.83 -8.80 -6.15
N ILE A 157 -17.17 -7.70 -6.48
CA ILE A 157 -15.71 -7.60 -6.39
C ILE A 157 -15.26 -7.80 -4.94
N ILE A 158 -15.88 -7.13 -3.97
CA ILE A 158 -15.55 -7.31 -2.54
C ILE A 158 -15.77 -8.76 -2.10
N GLU A 159 -16.82 -9.42 -2.58
CA GLU A 159 -17.11 -10.81 -2.22
C GLU A 159 -16.09 -11.79 -2.82
N ILE A 160 -15.70 -11.57 -4.08
CA ILE A 160 -14.59 -12.30 -4.73
C ILE A 160 -13.28 -12.06 -3.98
N GLU A 161 -12.97 -10.81 -3.63
CA GLU A 161 -11.78 -10.44 -2.87
C GLU A 161 -11.75 -11.14 -1.50
N LYS A 162 -12.88 -11.15 -0.77
CA LYS A 162 -13.02 -11.87 0.50
C LYS A 162 -12.78 -13.37 0.33
N LYS A 163 -13.35 -13.98 -0.73
CA LYS A 163 -13.18 -15.40 -1.03
C LYS A 163 -11.73 -15.72 -1.40
N LEU A 164 -11.08 -14.86 -2.17
CA LEU A 164 -9.67 -14.99 -2.56
C LEU A 164 -8.76 -14.90 -1.33
N ILE A 165 -8.98 -13.90 -0.47
CA ILE A 165 -8.23 -13.73 0.79
C ILE A 165 -8.44 -14.94 1.72
N ALA A 166 -9.68 -15.44 1.83
CA ALA A 166 -9.98 -16.61 2.65
C ALA A 166 -9.24 -17.86 2.13
N ARG A 167 -9.25 -18.09 0.81
CA ARG A 167 -8.48 -19.17 0.16
C ARG A 167 -6.98 -19.01 0.36
N PHE A 168 -6.46 -17.79 0.28
CA PHE A 168 -5.04 -17.53 0.49
C PHE A 168 -4.62 -17.79 1.95
N LEU A 169 -5.48 -17.44 2.91
CA LEU A 169 -5.24 -17.70 4.33
C LEU A 169 -5.26 -19.20 4.66
N THR A 170 -6.26 -19.94 4.17
CA THR A 170 -6.29 -21.40 4.35
C THR A 170 -5.10 -22.06 3.67
N PHE A 171 -4.77 -21.64 2.44
CA PHE A 171 -3.57 -22.11 1.76
C PHE A 171 -2.29 -21.84 2.56
N SER A 172 -2.13 -20.63 3.09
CA SER A 172 -0.97 -20.26 3.92
C SER A 172 -0.88 -21.10 5.20
N GLN A 173 -2.01 -21.37 5.85
CA GLN A 173 -2.07 -22.23 7.05
C GLN A 173 -1.73 -23.68 6.72
N THR A 174 -2.28 -24.23 5.64
CA THR A 174 -1.96 -25.59 5.16
C THR A 174 -0.49 -25.71 4.78
N PHE A 175 0.08 -24.68 4.14
CA PHE A 175 1.48 -24.63 3.76
C PHE A 175 2.42 -24.55 4.98
N LEU A 176 2.09 -23.71 5.97
CA LEU A 176 2.84 -23.64 7.23
C LEU A 176 2.79 -24.96 7.99
N PHE A 177 1.62 -25.60 8.07
CA PHE A 177 1.45 -26.90 8.70
C PHE A 177 2.29 -27.99 8.00
N LYS A 178 2.37 -27.94 6.67
CA LYS A 178 3.21 -28.84 5.88
C LYS A 178 4.71 -28.63 6.14
N ILE A 179 5.15 -27.39 6.29
CA ILE A 179 6.56 -27.10 6.63
C ILE A 179 6.92 -27.58 8.03
N THR A 180 6.03 -27.41 9.03
CA THR A 180 6.29 -27.89 10.39
C THR A 180 6.34 -29.42 10.46
N THR A 181 5.42 -30.11 9.77
CA THR A 181 5.41 -31.58 9.71
C THR A 181 6.63 -32.15 8.99
N MET A 182 7.07 -31.53 7.88
CA MET A 182 8.31 -31.95 7.21
C MET A 182 9.59 -31.69 8.02
N LYS A 183 9.54 -30.81 9.02
CA LYS A 183 10.67 -30.58 9.94
C LYS A 183 10.72 -31.61 11.07
N ASP A 184 9.57 -32.16 11.46
CA ASP A 184 9.46 -33.21 12.48
C ASP A 184 9.79 -34.61 11.92
N ASP A 185 9.56 -34.86 10.62
CA ASP A 185 9.92 -36.13 9.94
C ASP A 185 11.43 -36.28 9.61
N GLN A 186 12.24 -35.26 9.89
CA GLN A 186 13.70 -35.23 9.63
C GLN A 186 14.55 -35.30 10.92
N LEU A 187 13.92 -35.63 12.07
CA LEU A 187 14.55 -35.90 13.37
C LEU A 187 14.36 -37.38 13.74
#